data_AF-A0A0Q5MEK3-F1
#
_entry.id   AF-A0A0Q5MEK3-F1
#
_cell.length_a   1.000
_cell.length_b   1.000
_cell.length_c   1.000
_cell.angle_alpha   90.00
_cell.angle_beta   90.00
_cell.angle_gamma   90.00
#
_symmetry.space_group_name_H-M   'P 1'
#
loop_
_entity.id
_entity.type
_entity.pdbx_description
1 polymer ?
#
loop_
_entity_poly.entity_id
_entity_poly.type
_entity_poly.pdbx_seq_one_letter_code
_entity_poly.pdbx_strand_id
1 'polypeptide(L)'
;MQDLFKTLPIAVALLAGLAACGDKSAPAPATNTPPSLADANQPAVIAEKAKEQMRAALPQGDPQTPSASYVQLQSGNQLMFTYLALANLPVNYSEVAQSYSPEYARSSDEFQKNDLLKALKPKIDNAVAQASQQRYLKLSIDNALQKYDFEKKGFPIAASVWDKGNYRYFGDNGKYRLSFHNGADYRYLSVPDEDKARVIESLRSKYEPLELVVYSYAQDADISNNATQAQILKMELVDRKGNVLTTQGGR
;
A
#
# COMPACT_ATOMS: atom_id res chain seq x y z
N MET A 1 -50.99 22.46 -24.63
CA MET A 1 -51.72 23.73 -24.45
C MET A 1 -51.07 24.41 -23.27
N GLN A 2 -50.17 25.37 -23.55
CA GLN A 2 -50.44 26.83 -23.58
C GLN A 2 -50.19 27.41 -22.18
N ASP A 3 -49.42 28.46 -21.91
CA ASP A 3 -48.67 29.47 -22.68
C ASP A 3 -47.66 30.07 -21.66
N LEU A 4 -46.39 30.35 -21.98
CA LEU A 4 -45.88 31.42 -22.85
C LEU A 4 -46.27 32.84 -22.38
N PHE A 5 -45.40 33.52 -21.62
CA PHE A 5 -45.26 34.97 -21.72
C PHE A 5 -43.79 35.41 -21.61
N LYS A 6 -43.27 35.84 -22.75
CA LYS A 6 -42.10 36.69 -22.94
C LYS A 6 -42.44 38.12 -22.48
N THR A 7 -41.46 38.87 -21.96
CA THR A 7 -40.94 40.12 -22.57
C THR A 7 -39.84 40.79 -21.72
N LEU A 8 -38.70 41.01 -22.38
CA LEU A 8 -37.60 41.99 -22.16
C LEU A 8 -38.10 43.43 -22.51
N PRO A 9 -37.34 44.56 -22.47
CA PRO A 9 -36.10 44.99 -21.78
C PRO A 9 -36.30 46.29 -20.95
N ILE A 10 -35.27 46.78 -20.24
CA ILE A 10 -34.86 48.22 -20.20
C ILE A 10 -33.44 48.29 -19.63
N ALA A 11 -32.56 48.96 -20.37
CA ALA A 11 -31.22 49.34 -19.96
C ALA A 11 -31.21 50.81 -19.53
N VAL A 12 -30.57 51.17 -18.40
CA VAL A 12 -30.05 52.52 -18.14
C VAL A 12 -28.77 52.45 -17.30
N ALA A 13 -27.72 52.97 -17.94
CA ALA A 13 -26.52 53.70 -17.51
C ALA A 13 -25.99 53.71 -16.06
N LEU A 14 -24.67 53.44 -16.01
CA LEU A 14 -23.58 54.02 -15.21
C LEU A 14 -23.91 54.94 -14.01
N LEU A 15 -23.31 54.59 -12.87
CA LEU A 15 -22.68 55.55 -11.96
C LEU A 15 -21.47 54.88 -11.28
N ALA A 16 -20.31 55.51 -11.43
CA ALA A 16 -19.06 55.14 -10.79
C ALA A 16 -19.09 55.48 -9.29
N GLY A 17 -18.59 54.57 -8.45
CA GLY A 17 -18.33 54.79 -7.04
C GLY A 17 -17.21 53.88 -6.57
N LEU A 18 -16.07 54.46 -6.22
CA LEU A 18 -14.94 53.79 -5.59
C LEU A 18 -15.32 53.36 -4.16
N ALA A 19 -15.06 52.10 -3.78
CA ALA A 19 -14.64 51.74 -2.42
C ALA A 19 -14.27 50.23 -2.31
N ALA A 20 -13.10 49.99 -1.70
CA ALA A 20 -12.75 48.85 -0.85
C ALA A 20 -12.59 47.44 -1.45
N CYS A 21 -11.31 47.11 -1.70
CA CYS A 21 -10.62 45.83 -1.60
C CYS A 21 -11.38 44.59 -1.09
N GLY A 22 -11.20 43.49 -1.84
CA GLY A 22 -10.62 42.27 -1.26
C GLY A 22 -11.50 41.04 -1.30
N ASP A 23 -11.44 40.32 -2.42
CA ASP A 23 -12.31 39.21 -2.82
C ASP A 23 -12.32 37.98 -1.92
N LYS A 24 -13.53 37.42 -1.79
CA LYS A 24 -13.82 36.01 -1.52
C LYS A 24 -13.50 35.19 -2.77
N SER A 25 -12.48 34.34 -2.68
CA SER A 25 -12.22 33.32 -3.72
C SER A 25 -12.95 32.02 -3.40
N ALA A 26 -13.79 31.58 -4.33
CA ALA A 26 -14.34 30.23 -4.42
C ALA A 26 -13.20 29.18 -4.52
N PRO A 27 -13.43 27.92 -4.10
CA PRO A 27 -12.39 26.89 -4.14
C PRO A 27 -12.06 26.53 -5.61
N ALA A 28 -10.79 26.71 -5.97
CA ALA A 28 -10.26 26.34 -7.27
C ALA A 28 -10.14 24.80 -7.40
N PRO A 29 -10.36 24.23 -8.61
CA PRO A 29 -10.13 22.82 -8.87
C PRO A 29 -8.63 22.48 -8.76
N ALA A 30 -8.33 21.27 -8.28
CA ALA A 30 -6.97 20.77 -8.12
C ALA A 30 -6.19 20.84 -9.44
N THR A 31 -5.19 21.71 -9.51
CA THR A 31 -4.27 21.82 -10.63
C THR A 31 -3.12 20.83 -10.44
N ASN A 32 -3.04 19.83 -11.32
CA ASN A 32 -1.80 19.10 -11.57
C ASN A 32 -0.81 20.06 -12.24
N THR A 33 -0.04 20.79 -11.44
CA THR A 33 0.95 21.74 -11.94
C THR A 33 2.17 20.99 -12.46
N PRO A 34 2.60 21.20 -13.72
CA PRO A 34 3.87 20.70 -14.23
C PRO A 34 5.06 21.22 -13.39
N PRO A 35 6.19 20.52 -13.34
CA PRO A 35 7.38 20.98 -12.64
C PRO A 35 7.77 22.39 -13.12
N SER A 36 8.03 23.29 -12.16
CA SER A 36 8.36 24.68 -12.42
C SER A 36 9.87 24.90 -12.35
N LEU A 37 10.38 25.97 -12.96
CA LEU A 37 11.80 26.36 -12.86
C LEU A 37 12.25 26.60 -11.40
N ALA A 38 11.32 26.81 -10.45
CA ALA A 38 11.64 26.92 -9.03
C ALA A 38 12.05 25.58 -8.39
N ASP A 39 11.66 24.44 -8.99
CA ASP A 39 12.05 23.11 -8.52
C ASP A 39 13.50 22.74 -8.93
N ALA A 40 14.10 23.45 -9.90
CA ALA A 40 15.41 23.15 -10.47
C ALA A 40 16.58 23.23 -9.46
N ASN A 41 16.40 23.91 -8.33
CA ASN A 41 17.40 24.03 -7.27
C ASN A 41 17.27 22.93 -6.18
N GLN A 42 16.34 21.98 -6.33
CA GLN A 42 16.12 20.89 -5.38
C GLN A 42 16.08 19.55 -6.13
N PRO A 43 17.24 19.03 -6.57
CA PRO A 43 17.31 17.77 -7.34
C PRO A 43 16.65 16.59 -6.61
N ALA A 44 16.66 16.58 -5.28
CA ALA A 44 15.96 15.58 -4.48
C ALA A 44 14.42 15.65 -4.61
N VAL A 45 13.84 16.85 -4.70
CA VAL A 45 12.39 17.04 -4.85
C VAL A 45 11.94 16.68 -6.27
N ILE A 46 12.73 17.02 -7.28
CA ILE A 46 12.46 16.60 -8.67
C ILE A 46 12.53 15.07 -8.78
N ALA A 47 13.56 14.45 -8.21
CA ALA A 47 13.70 13.00 -8.23
C ALA A 47 12.55 12.28 -7.52
N GLU A 48 12.06 12.82 -6.40
CA GLU A 48 10.92 12.24 -5.69
C GLU A 48 9.61 12.43 -6.46
N LYS A 49 9.35 13.62 -7.03
CA LYS A 49 8.19 13.85 -7.90
C LYS A 49 8.21 12.92 -9.13
N ALA A 50 9.37 12.70 -9.73
CA ALA A 50 9.52 11.76 -10.84
C ALA A 50 9.19 10.31 -10.41
N LYS A 51 9.66 9.88 -9.24
CA LYS A 51 9.30 8.57 -8.67
C LYS A 51 7.81 8.44 -8.39
N GLU A 52 7.18 9.49 -7.86
CA GLU A 52 5.72 9.51 -7.62
C GLU A 52 4.93 9.39 -8.93
N GLN A 53 5.34 10.11 -9.98
CA GLN A 53 4.75 9.99 -11.32
C GLN A 53 4.92 8.59 -11.91
N MET A 54 6.10 7.98 -11.77
CA MET A 54 6.34 6.60 -12.19
C MET A 54 5.44 5.62 -11.43
N ARG A 55 5.22 5.82 -10.12
CA ARG A 55 4.32 4.98 -9.31
C ARG A 55 2.86 5.13 -9.72
N ALA A 56 2.43 6.34 -10.06
CA ALA A 56 1.07 6.58 -10.56
C ALA A 56 0.80 5.86 -11.89
N ALA A 57 1.85 5.56 -12.67
CA ALA A 57 1.75 4.79 -13.90
C ALA A 57 1.74 3.26 -13.70
N LEU A 58 2.05 2.77 -12.49
CA LEU A 58 1.98 1.34 -12.18
C LEU A 58 0.52 0.87 -12.17
N PRO A 59 0.25 -0.42 -12.46
CA PRO A 59 -1.07 -1.00 -12.26
C PRO A 59 -1.57 -0.78 -10.83
N GLN A 60 -2.75 -0.20 -10.68
CA GLN A 60 -3.37 0.05 -9.37
C GLN A 60 -4.31 -1.11 -9.01
N GLY A 61 -4.37 -1.45 -7.72
CA GLY A 61 -5.36 -2.39 -7.22
C GLY A 61 -6.72 -1.73 -7.10
N ASP A 62 -7.80 -2.52 -7.23
CA ASP A 62 -9.16 -2.04 -7.02
C ASP A 62 -9.52 -2.08 -5.51
N PRO A 63 -9.80 -0.93 -4.86
CA PRO A 63 -10.18 -0.88 -3.45
C PRO A 63 -11.50 -1.61 -3.13
N GLN A 64 -12.35 -1.87 -4.13
CA GLN A 64 -13.61 -2.61 -3.97
C GLN A 64 -13.43 -4.14 -4.08
N THR A 65 -12.20 -4.62 -4.26
CA THR A 65 -11.92 -6.06 -4.29
C THR A 65 -12.41 -6.73 -3.01
N PRO A 66 -13.23 -7.81 -3.09
CA PRO A 66 -13.72 -8.51 -1.91
C PRO A 66 -12.58 -9.08 -1.06
N SER A 67 -12.70 -9.04 0.27
CA SER A 67 -11.67 -9.57 1.20
C SER A 67 -11.29 -11.03 0.92
N ALA A 68 -12.21 -11.83 0.39
CA ALA A 68 -11.99 -13.25 0.04
C ALA A 68 -11.05 -13.46 -1.16
N SER A 69 -10.86 -12.43 -2.00
CA SER A 69 -9.98 -12.50 -3.18
C SER A 69 -8.50 -12.30 -2.86
N TYR A 70 -8.16 -11.97 -1.61
CA TYR A 70 -6.79 -11.70 -1.18
C TYR A 70 -6.11 -12.97 -0.67
N VAL A 71 -4.90 -13.23 -1.17
CA VAL A 71 -4.05 -14.32 -0.68
C VAL A 71 -3.39 -13.91 0.63
N GLN A 72 -3.51 -14.74 1.65
CA GLN A 72 -2.80 -14.52 2.92
C GLN A 72 -1.30 -14.74 2.73
N LEU A 73 -0.53 -13.73 3.10
CA LEU A 73 0.92 -13.83 3.25
C LEU A 73 1.25 -14.45 4.62
N GLN A 74 1.95 -15.58 4.58
CA GLN A 74 2.40 -16.36 5.74
C GLN A 74 3.87 -16.79 5.62
N SER A 75 4.50 -16.57 4.46
CA SER A 75 5.85 -17.07 4.15
C SER A 75 6.63 -16.07 3.30
N GLY A 76 7.93 -15.99 3.58
CA GLY A 76 8.88 -15.20 2.80
C GLY A 76 9.10 -15.78 1.40
N ASN A 77 8.82 -17.07 1.20
CA ASN A 77 8.82 -17.67 -0.14
C ASN A 77 7.65 -17.15 -0.98
N GLN A 78 6.49 -16.83 -0.39
CA GLN A 78 5.42 -16.16 -1.14
C GLN A 78 5.86 -14.76 -1.60
N LEU A 79 6.59 -14.02 -0.75
CA LEU A 79 7.19 -12.74 -1.15
C LEU A 79 8.26 -12.91 -2.23
N MET A 80 9.10 -13.95 -2.13
CA MET A 80 10.09 -14.29 -3.17
C MET A 80 9.41 -14.51 -4.53
N PHE A 81 8.38 -15.36 -4.59
CA PHE A 81 7.70 -15.65 -5.86
C PHE A 81 6.98 -14.42 -6.41
N THR A 82 6.37 -13.61 -5.55
CA THR A 82 5.75 -12.34 -5.95
C THR A 82 6.79 -11.36 -6.50
N TYR A 83 7.93 -11.23 -5.82
CA TYR A 83 9.04 -10.40 -6.28
C TYR A 83 9.57 -10.86 -7.64
N LEU A 84 9.82 -12.16 -7.81
CA LEU A 84 10.32 -12.73 -9.08
C LEU A 84 9.32 -12.51 -10.22
N ALA A 85 8.01 -12.64 -9.95
CA ALA A 85 6.96 -12.39 -10.92
C ALA A 85 6.91 -10.92 -11.38
N LEU A 86 7.22 -9.98 -10.48
CA LEU A 86 7.18 -8.53 -10.76
C LEU A 86 8.48 -7.98 -11.33
N ALA A 87 9.63 -8.51 -10.91
CA ALA A 87 10.95 -8.05 -11.36
C ALA A 87 11.16 -8.25 -12.86
N ASN A 88 10.44 -9.19 -13.48
CA ASN A 88 10.53 -9.52 -14.90
C ASN A 88 11.99 -9.78 -15.35
N LEU A 89 12.79 -10.36 -14.46
CA LEU A 89 14.16 -10.78 -14.69
C LEU A 89 14.22 -12.31 -14.85
N PRO A 90 15.20 -12.85 -15.60
CA PRO A 90 15.45 -14.28 -15.63
C PRO A 90 15.67 -14.85 -14.22
N VAL A 91 14.97 -15.94 -13.89
CA VAL A 91 15.07 -16.56 -12.57
C VAL A 91 16.44 -17.22 -12.40
N ASN A 92 17.18 -16.82 -11.36
CA ASN A 92 18.37 -17.56 -10.91
C ASN A 92 17.95 -18.76 -10.07
N TYR A 93 17.66 -19.89 -10.72
CA TYR A 93 17.16 -21.09 -10.04
C TYR A 93 18.09 -21.61 -8.94
N SER A 94 19.41 -21.49 -9.11
CA SER A 94 20.36 -21.98 -8.11
C SER A 94 20.26 -21.19 -6.80
N GLU A 95 20.15 -19.87 -6.90
CA GLU A 95 20.00 -18.96 -5.77
C GLU A 95 18.62 -19.08 -5.13
N VAL A 96 17.57 -19.21 -5.94
CA VAL A 96 16.21 -19.45 -5.45
C VAL A 96 16.14 -20.80 -4.74
N ALA A 97 16.70 -21.87 -5.31
CA ALA A 97 16.73 -23.19 -4.68
C ALA A 97 17.51 -23.19 -3.36
N GLN A 98 18.62 -22.45 -3.28
CA GLN A 98 19.39 -22.26 -2.04
C GLN A 98 18.56 -21.62 -0.92
N SER A 99 17.66 -20.71 -1.26
CA SER A 99 16.78 -20.05 -0.29
C SER A 99 15.50 -20.84 0.01
N TYR A 100 14.99 -21.59 -0.97
CA TYR A 100 13.68 -22.23 -0.94
C TYR A 100 13.73 -23.67 -0.40
N SER A 101 14.83 -24.38 -0.63
CA SER A 101 14.98 -25.80 -0.27
C SER A 101 16.15 -26.01 0.70
N PRO A 102 15.88 -26.32 1.98
CA PRO A 102 16.91 -26.67 2.94
C PRO A 102 17.78 -27.87 2.50
N GLU A 103 17.20 -28.82 1.77
CA GLU A 103 17.92 -29.99 1.26
C GLU A 103 18.92 -29.60 0.17
N TYR A 104 18.49 -28.77 -0.80
CA TYR A 104 19.41 -28.23 -1.80
C TYR A 104 20.51 -27.39 -1.14
N ALA A 105 20.13 -26.58 -0.15
CA ALA A 105 21.05 -25.69 0.54
C ALA A 105 22.13 -26.42 1.34
N ARG A 106 21.80 -27.59 1.90
CA ARG A 106 22.70 -28.41 2.74
C ARG A 106 23.46 -29.47 1.94
N SER A 107 23.02 -29.80 0.73
CA SER A 107 23.73 -30.75 -0.10
C SER A 107 25.08 -30.19 -0.56
N SER A 108 26.11 -31.02 -0.44
CA SER A 108 27.46 -30.78 -0.95
C SER A 108 27.81 -31.67 -2.15
N ASP A 109 26.91 -32.62 -2.50
CA ASP A 109 27.06 -33.47 -3.68
C ASP A 109 26.47 -32.75 -4.89
N GLU A 110 27.33 -32.39 -5.85
CA GLU A 110 26.92 -31.65 -7.04
C GLU A 110 25.98 -32.43 -7.98
N PHE A 111 26.06 -33.77 -8.01
CA PHE A 111 25.09 -34.58 -8.75
C PHE A 111 23.72 -34.51 -8.08
N GLN A 112 23.68 -34.67 -6.75
CA GLN A 112 22.44 -34.52 -5.98
C GLN A 112 21.86 -33.11 -6.11
N LYS A 113 22.68 -32.06 -6.03
CA LYS A 113 22.23 -30.67 -6.24
C LYS A 113 21.64 -30.49 -7.62
N ASN A 114 22.31 -30.99 -8.66
CA ASN A 114 21.79 -30.90 -10.03
C ASN A 114 20.42 -31.58 -10.16
N ASP A 115 20.24 -32.77 -9.58
CA ASP A 115 18.97 -33.49 -9.62
C ASP A 115 17.87 -32.81 -8.81
N LEU A 116 18.19 -32.32 -7.61
CA LEU A 116 17.29 -31.47 -6.82
C LEU A 116 16.89 -30.21 -7.60
N LEU A 117 17.83 -29.55 -8.28
CA LEU A 117 17.55 -28.35 -9.06
C LEU A 117 16.61 -28.64 -10.23
N LYS A 118 16.80 -29.75 -10.95
CA LYS A 118 15.87 -30.19 -12.01
C LYS A 118 14.47 -30.40 -11.46
N ALA A 119 14.35 -31.00 -10.28
CA ALA A 119 13.06 -31.24 -9.62
C ALA A 119 12.42 -29.95 -9.08
N LEU A 120 13.21 -28.97 -8.65
CA LEU A 120 12.74 -27.70 -8.08
C LEU A 120 12.33 -26.69 -9.14
N LYS A 121 12.99 -26.64 -10.29
CA LYS A 121 12.69 -25.73 -11.41
C LYS A 121 11.19 -25.63 -11.73
N PRO A 122 10.47 -26.71 -12.08
CA PRO A 122 9.04 -26.60 -12.42
C PRO A 122 8.19 -26.15 -11.23
N LYS A 123 8.60 -26.43 -9.99
CA LYS A 123 7.88 -25.95 -8.80
C LYS A 123 8.06 -24.44 -8.62
N ILE A 124 9.27 -23.95 -8.83
CA ILE A 124 9.60 -22.52 -8.81
C ILE A 124 8.82 -21.80 -9.92
N ASP A 125 8.83 -22.33 -11.15
CA ASP A 125 8.13 -21.73 -12.28
C ASP A 125 6.63 -21.62 -12.04
N ASN A 126 6.00 -22.70 -11.57
CA ASN A 126 4.59 -22.70 -11.24
C ASN A 126 4.26 -21.70 -10.13
N ALA A 127 5.10 -21.60 -9.10
CA ALA A 127 4.89 -20.67 -8.00
C ALA A 127 5.03 -19.20 -8.44
N VAL A 128 6.01 -18.89 -9.29
CA VAL A 128 6.17 -17.55 -9.90
C VAL A 128 5.00 -17.22 -10.82
N ALA A 129 4.58 -18.17 -11.67
CA ALA A 129 3.42 -17.98 -12.55
C ALA A 129 2.14 -17.73 -11.74
N GLN A 130 1.90 -18.49 -10.68
CA GLN A 130 0.77 -18.27 -9.78
C GLN A 130 0.84 -16.89 -9.10
N ALA A 131 2.01 -16.50 -8.60
CA ALA A 131 2.19 -15.21 -7.94
C ALA A 131 1.97 -14.02 -8.89
N SER A 132 2.27 -14.18 -10.19
CA SER A 132 1.98 -13.15 -11.20
C SER A 132 0.47 -12.89 -11.37
N GLN A 133 -0.37 -13.92 -11.14
CA GLN A 133 -1.83 -13.83 -11.22
C GLN A 133 -2.45 -13.38 -9.90
N GLN A 134 -1.81 -13.68 -8.77
CA GLN A 134 -2.32 -13.43 -7.43
C GLN A 134 -1.66 -12.22 -6.77
N ARG A 135 -1.98 -11.02 -7.29
CA ARG A 135 -1.37 -9.76 -6.83
C ARG A 135 -2.10 -9.10 -5.66
N TYR A 136 -3.31 -9.56 -5.33
CA TYR A 136 -4.04 -9.12 -4.13
C TYR A 136 -3.57 -9.92 -2.91
N LEU A 137 -2.89 -9.24 -2.01
CA LEU A 137 -2.22 -9.83 -0.85
C LEU A 137 -2.79 -9.26 0.44
N LYS A 138 -2.98 -10.12 1.45
CA LYS A 138 -3.31 -9.68 2.81
C LYS A 138 -2.27 -10.15 3.82
N LEU A 139 -1.94 -9.28 4.77
CA LEU A 139 -0.95 -9.52 5.81
C LEU A 139 -1.57 -9.22 7.17
N SER A 140 -1.51 -10.17 8.10
CA SER A 140 -1.82 -9.93 9.51
C SER A 140 -0.59 -9.42 10.26
N ILE A 141 -0.79 -8.40 11.09
CA ILE A 141 0.24 -7.81 11.93
C ILE A 141 -0.26 -7.77 13.37
N ASP A 142 0.35 -8.59 14.22
CA ASP A 142 0.07 -8.60 15.65
C ASP A 142 0.58 -7.33 16.33
N ASN A 143 -0.14 -6.88 17.36
CA ASN A 143 0.28 -5.78 18.24
C ASN A 143 0.67 -4.50 17.47
N ALA A 144 -0.02 -4.25 16.35
CA ALA A 144 0.34 -3.18 15.43
C ALA A 144 0.02 -1.78 15.96
N LEU A 145 -0.79 -1.65 17.01
CA LEU A 145 -1.32 -0.37 17.50
C LEU A 145 -0.54 0.18 18.70
N GLN A 146 -0.28 1.49 18.67
CA GLN A 146 0.14 2.28 19.83
C GLN A 146 -1.07 2.87 20.57
N LYS A 147 -0.84 3.65 21.64
CA LYS A 147 -1.91 4.33 22.39
C LYS A 147 -2.72 5.27 21.49
N TYR A 148 -4.01 5.42 21.78
CA TYR A 148 -4.87 6.37 21.06
C TYR A 148 -4.30 7.80 21.13
N ASP A 149 -4.29 8.47 19.99
CA ASP A 149 -3.91 9.87 19.84
C ASP A 149 -5.18 10.71 19.65
N PHE A 150 -5.47 11.59 20.63
CA PHE A 150 -6.67 12.43 20.62
C PHE A 150 -6.63 13.54 19.56
N GLU A 151 -5.44 14.02 19.19
CA GLU A 151 -5.30 15.05 18.15
C GLU A 151 -5.51 14.44 16.76
N LYS A 152 -4.98 13.24 16.53
CA LYS A 152 -5.12 12.51 15.27
C LYS A 152 -6.39 11.68 15.19
N LYS A 153 -7.12 11.55 16.30
CA LYS A 153 -8.33 10.73 16.45
C LYS A 153 -8.14 9.32 15.90
N GLY A 154 -7.07 8.66 16.34
CA GLY A 154 -6.70 7.35 15.81
C GLY A 154 -5.53 6.73 16.56
N PHE A 155 -5.18 5.51 16.15
CA PHE A 155 -4.07 4.76 16.72
C PHE A 155 -2.87 4.84 15.78
N PRO A 156 -1.69 5.32 16.22
CA PRO A 156 -0.47 5.17 15.44
C PRO A 156 -0.19 3.69 15.21
N ILE A 157 0.19 3.32 13.98
CA ILE A 157 0.50 1.93 13.65
C ILE A 157 2.01 1.68 13.49
N ALA A 158 2.41 0.42 13.44
CA ALA A 158 3.81 0.00 13.27
C ALA A 158 4.48 0.64 12.04
N ALA A 159 5.71 1.17 12.23
CA ALA A 159 6.49 1.86 11.19
C ALA A 159 6.74 1.01 9.93
N SER A 160 6.77 -0.31 10.08
CA SER A 160 6.92 -1.24 8.95
C SER A 160 5.77 -1.21 7.94
N VAL A 161 4.67 -0.52 8.23
CA VAL A 161 3.57 -0.29 7.29
C VAL A 161 3.70 1.06 6.56
N TRP A 162 4.22 2.10 7.22
CA TRP A 162 4.10 3.47 6.72
C TRP A 162 5.41 4.20 6.44
N ASP A 163 6.51 3.78 7.06
CA ASP A 163 7.77 4.50 6.98
C ASP A 163 8.61 4.03 5.78
N LYS A 164 9.19 5.00 5.06
CA LYS A 164 10.01 4.69 3.87
C LYS A 164 11.30 4.02 4.31
N GLY A 165 11.66 2.92 3.63
CA GLY A 165 12.87 2.15 3.94
C GLY A 165 12.71 1.15 5.09
N ASN A 166 11.53 1.09 5.72
CA ASN A 166 11.17 -0.02 6.59
C ASN A 166 10.48 -1.14 5.80
N TYR A 167 10.77 -2.37 6.19
CA TYR A 167 10.33 -3.57 5.46
C TYR A 167 9.71 -4.59 6.40
N ARG A 168 8.71 -5.30 5.90
CA ARG A 168 8.20 -6.55 6.49
C ARG A 168 8.88 -7.74 5.82
N TYR A 169 9.17 -8.78 6.59
CA TYR A 169 9.72 -10.05 6.11
C TYR A 169 9.22 -11.19 6.99
N PHE A 170 9.46 -12.42 6.55
CA PHE A 170 9.09 -13.63 7.30
C PHE A 170 10.35 -14.42 7.67
N GLY A 171 10.30 -15.14 8.79
CA GLY A 171 11.46 -15.85 9.33
C GLY A 171 11.92 -17.04 8.49
N ASP A 172 11.04 -17.66 7.71
CA ASP A 172 11.37 -18.78 6.82
C ASP A 172 12.23 -18.33 5.61
N ASN A 173 12.05 -17.09 5.16
CA ASN A 173 12.87 -16.48 4.13
C ASN A 173 12.90 -14.95 4.28
N GLY A 174 13.82 -14.44 5.09
CA GLY A 174 13.98 -13.02 5.38
C GLY A 174 14.69 -12.21 4.29
N LYS A 175 15.17 -12.87 3.23
CA LYS A 175 15.87 -12.22 2.11
C LYS A 175 14.92 -11.37 1.27
N TYR A 176 13.67 -11.81 1.13
CA TYR A 176 12.64 -11.12 0.38
C TYR A 176 11.72 -10.37 1.31
N ARG A 177 11.37 -9.16 0.89
CA ARG A 177 10.74 -8.15 1.75
C ARG A 177 9.47 -7.60 1.12
N LEU A 178 8.65 -6.96 1.95
CA LEU A 178 7.46 -6.22 1.56
C LEU A 178 7.58 -4.80 2.07
N SER A 179 7.25 -3.84 1.21
CA SER A 179 7.09 -2.42 1.56
C SER A 179 5.88 -1.82 0.86
N PHE A 180 5.39 -0.71 1.39
CA PHE A 180 4.17 -0.07 0.92
C PHE A 180 4.44 1.30 0.35
N HIS A 181 3.95 1.55 -0.85
CA HIS A 181 4.27 2.76 -1.56
C HIS A 181 3.43 3.96 -1.03
N ASN A 182 2.18 3.71 -0.68
CA ASN A 182 1.26 4.67 -0.06
C ASN A 182 1.18 4.49 1.45
N GLY A 183 2.16 3.81 2.06
CA GLY A 183 2.15 3.54 3.50
C GLY A 183 2.00 4.79 4.37
N ALA A 184 2.57 5.92 3.94
CA ALA A 184 2.51 7.19 4.66
C ALA A 184 1.07 7.65 4.97
N ASP A 185 0.10 7.34 4.08
CA ASP A 185 -1.32 7.67 4.26
C ASP A 185 -1.99 6.85 5.37
N TYR A 186 -1.35 5.77 5.79
CA TYR A 186 -1.82 4.81 6.78
C TYR A 186 -1.04 4.85 8.09
N ARG A 187 -0.23 5.89 8.33
CA ARG A 187 0.52 6.06 9.59
C ARG A 187 -0.35 5.94 10.85
N TYR A 188 -1.63 6.30 10.72
CA TYR A 188 -2.64 6.15 11.76
C TYR A 188 -3.79 5.30 11.24
N LEU A 189 -4.30 4.42 12.10
CA LEU A 189 -5.63 3.83 11.97
C LEU A 189 -6.64 4.83 12.54
N SER A 190 -7.35 5.52 11.65
CA SER A 190 -8.32 6.55 12.03
C SER A 190 -9.56 5.93 12.65
N VAL A 191 -9.92 6.40 13.85
CA VAL A 191 -11.12 5.99 14.59
C VAL A 191 -11.72 7.24 15.23
N PRO A 192 -12.46 8.06 14.45
CA PRO A 192 -13.01 9.34 14.93
C PRO A 192 -14.20 9.18 15.88
N ASP A 193 -14.85 8.01 15.85
CA ASP A 193 -15.90 7.62 16.78
C ASP A 193 -15.28 7.24 18.12
N GLU A 194 -15.48 8.08 19.15
CA GLU A 194 -14.87 7.90 20.46
C GLU A 194 -15.33 6.65 21.20
N ASP A 195 -16.57 6.20 20.99
CA ASP A 195 -17.07 5.00 21.67
C ASP A 195 -16.35 3.76 21.13
N LYS A 196 -16.13 3.70 19.81
CA LYS A 196 -15.28 2.66 19.19
C LYS A 196 -13.83 2.77 19.64
N ALA A 197 -13.28 3.99 19.69
CA ALA A 197 -11.91 4.21 20.15
C ALA A 197 -11.70 3.72 21.60
N ARG A 198 -12.68 3.96 22.49
CA ARG A 198 -12.64 3.46 23.88
C ARG A 198 -12.63 1.94 23.96
N VAL A 199 -13.42 1.25 23.13
CA VAL A 199 -13.41 -0.22 23.07
C VAL A 199 -12.03 -0.72 22.64
N ILE A 200 -11.48 -0.18 21.55
CA ILE A 200 -10.16 -0.58 21.04
C ILE A 200 -9.05 -0.28 22.05
N GLU A 201 -9.06 0.90 22.67
CA GLU A 201 -8.06 1.29 23.68
C GLU A 201 -8.17 0.41 24.94
N SER A 202 -9.38 0.00 25.35
CA SER A 202 -9.54 -0.95 26.45
C SER A 202 -8.97 -2.33 26.12
N LEU A 203 -9.11 -2.81 24.89
CA LEU A 203 -8.53 -4.10 24.47
C LEU A 203 -6.99 -3.99 24.43
N ARG A 204 -6.49 -2.94 23.77
CA ARG A 204 -5.06 -2.67 23.62
C ARG A 204 -4.34 -2.50 24.96
N SER A 205 -4.92 -1.75 25.90
CA SER A 205 -4.33 -1.51 27.23
C SER A 205 -4.28 -2.75 28.12
N LYS A 206 -5.14 -3.75 27.84
CA LYS A 206 -5.16 -5.06 28.51
C LYS A 206 -4.31 -6.11 27.79
N TYR A 207 -3.60 -5.75 26.73
CA TYR A 207 -2.83 -6.67 25.89
C TYR A 207 -3.70 -7.79 25.30
N GLU A 208 -4.99 -7.51 25.05
CA GLU A 208 -5.82 -8.44 24.31
C GLU A 208 -5.29 -8.59 22.88
N PRO A 209 -5.31 -9.81 22.29
CA PRO A 209 -4.85 -10.00 20.92
C PRO A 209 -5.66 -9.17 19.93
N LEU A 210 -4.95 -8.29 19.23
CA LEU A 210 -5.46 -7.46 18.16
C LEU A 210 -4.56 -7.65 16.94
N GLU A 211 -5.17 -7.95 15.80
CA GLU A 211 -4.49 -8.07 14.51
C GLU A 211 -4.89 -6.91 13.60
N LEU A 212 -3.89 -6.23 13.05
CA LEU A 212 -4.09 -5.33 11.91
C LEU A 212 -3.93 -6.13 10.63
N VAL A 213 -5.02 -6.29 9.88
CA VAL A 213 -5.04 -6.94 8.57
C VAL A 213 -4.86 -5.87 7.50
N VAL A 214 -3.72 -5.90 6.82
CA VAL A 214 -3.39 -4.98 5.72
C VAL A 214 -3.71 -5.67 4.40
N TYR A 215 -4.67 -5.12 3.66
CA TYR A 215 -5.04 -5.58 2.32
C TYR A 215 -4.31 -4.72 1.30
N SER A 216 -3.63 -5.37 0.37
CA SER A 216 -2.73 -4.70 -0.55
C SER A 216 -2.72 -5.31 -1.95
N TYR A 217 -2.22 -4.56 -2.91
CA TYR A 217 -1.96 -4.99 -4.27
C TYR A 217 -0.48 -4.84 -4.60
N ALA A 218 0.18 -5.94 -4.94
CA ALA A 218 1.61 -5.93 -5.30
C ALA A 218 1.79 -5.26 -6.67
N GLN A 219 2.56 -4.18 -6.76
CA GLN A 219 2.67 -3.34 -7.95
C GLN A 219 3.97 -3.54 -8.71
N ASP A 220 5.08 -3.65 -7.99
CA ASP A 220 6.42 -3.60 -8.56
C ASP A 220 7.44 -4.33 -7.68
N ALA A 221 8.64 -4.53 -8.22
CA ALA A 221 9.79 -5.10 -7.54
C ALA A 221 10.90 -4.05 -7.39
N ASP A 222 11.30 -3.79 -6.14
CA ASP A 222 12.52 -3.07 -5.84
C ASP A 222 13.70 -4.04 -5.86
N ILE A 223 14.39 -4.06 -7.00
CA ILE A 223 15.52 -4.96 -7.27
C ILE A 223 16.69 -4.70 -6.31
N SER A 224 16.91 -3.45 -5.88
CA SER A 224 18.02 -3.11 -4.98
C SER A 224 17.82 -3.67 -3.58
N ASN A 225 16.57 -3.89 -3.15
CA ASN A 225 16.24 -4.33 -1.81
C ASN A 225 15.60 -5.72 -1.72
N ASN A 226 15.47 -6.44 -2.83
CA ASN A 226 14.69 -7.68 -2.94
C ASN A 226 13.28 -7.53 -2.36
N ALA A 227 12.65 -6.38 -2.59
CA ALA A 227 11.38 -6.02 -1.97
C ALA A 227 10.24 -5.98 -2.99
N THR A 228 9.11 -6.57 -2.62
CA THR A 228 7.83 -6.33 -3.30
C THR A 228 7.29 -4.99 -2.84
N GLN A 229 7.05 -4.07 -3.77
CA GLN A 229 6.40 -2.80 -3.51
C GLN A 229 4.89 -2.96 -3.73
N ALA A 230 4.10 -2.68 -2.70
CA ALA A 230 2.66 -2.87 -2.73
C ALA A 230 1.87 -1.58 -2.42
N GLN A 231 0.66 -1.51 -2.95
CA GLN A 231 -0.35 -0.52 -2.63
C GLN A 231 -1.22 -1.03 -1.49
N ILE A 232 -1.34 -0.30 -0.39
CA ILE A 232 -2.37 -0.57 0.61
C ILE A 232 -3.72 -0.11 0.05
N LEU A 233 -4.69 -1.01 0.02
CA LEU A 233 -6.05 -0.78 -0.46
C LEU A 233 -7.05 -0.57 0.69
N LYS A 234 -6.83 -1.26 1.81
CA LYS A 234 -7.57 -1.05 3.06
C LYS A 234 -6.85 -1.72 4.23
N MET A 235 -7.25 -1.37 5.44
CA MET A 235 -6.87 -2.02 6.68
C MET A 235 -8.10 -2.36 7.51
N GLU A 236 -8.06 -3.50 8.18
CA GLU A 236 -9.06 -3.90 9.18
C GLU A 236 -8.35 -4.19 10.49
N LEU A 237 -8.91 -3.73 11.60
CA LEU A 237 -8.50 -4.18 12.92
C LEU A 237 -9.46 -5.26 13.38
N VAL A 238 -8.94 -6.43 13.71
CA VAL A 238 -9.73 -7.57 14.17
C VAL A 238 -9.37 -7.95 15.60
N ASP A 239 -10.38 -8.38 16.36
CA ASP A 239 -10.17 -8.97 17.68
C ASP A 239 -9.79 -10.46 17.59
N ARG A 240 -9.46 -11.07 18.73
CA ARG A 240 -9.15 -12.51 18.86
C ARG A 240 -10.22 -13.45 18.28
N LYS A 241 -11.48 -13.02 18.22
CA LYS A 241 -12.60 -13.82 17.69
C LYS A 241 -12.76 -13.64 16.17
N GLY A 242 -11.97 -12.76 15.55
CA GLY A 242 -12.08 -12.39 14.15
C GLY A 242 -13.15 -11.32 13.88
N ASN A 243 -13.69 -10.66 14.90
CA ASN A 243 -14.63 -9.56 14.69
C ASN A 243 -13.88 -8.32 14.21
N VAL A 244 -14.37 -7.70 13.14
CA VAL A 244 -13.83 -6.42 12.66
C VAL A 244 -14.28 -5.30 13.60
N LEU A 245 -13.32 -4.66 14.27
CA LEU A 245 -13.54 -3.53 15.18
C LEU A 245 -13.61 -2.20 14.43
N THR A 246 -12.80 -2.06 13.38
CA THR A 246 -12.82 -0.89 12.49
C THR A 246 -12.19 -1.24 11.13
N THR A 247 -12.56 -0.48 10.11
CA THR A 247 -12.04 -0.58 8.74
C THR A 247 -11.63 0.81 8.26
N GLN A 248 -10.46 0.90 7.65
CA GLN A 248 -9.98 2.08 6.96
C GLN A 248 -9.69 1.73 5.50
N GLY A 249 -10.45 2.30 4.58
CA GLY A 249 -10.21 2.15 3.14
C GLY A 249 -9.08 3.04 2.63
N GLY A 250 -8.58 2.73 1.44
CA GLY A 250 -7.73 3.60 0.65
C GLY A 250 -8.48 4.80 0.11
N ARG A 251 -7.76 5.91 0.01
CA ARG A 251 -8.22 7.15 -0.63
C ARG A 251 -8.05 7.07 -2.13
#